data_AF-A0A1R1BN43-F1
#
_entry.id   AF-A0A1R1BN43-F1
#
_cell.length_a   1.000
_cell.length_b   1.000
_cell.length_c   1.000
_cell.angle_alpha   90.00
_cell.angle_beta   90.00
_cell.angle_gamma   90.00
#
_symmetry.space_group_name_H-M   'P 1'
#
loop_
_entity.id
_entity.type
_entity.pdbx_description
1 polymer ?
#
loop_
_entity_poly.entity_id
_entity_poly.type
_entity_poly.pdbx_seq_one_letter_code
_entity_poly.pdbx_strand_id
1 'polypeptide(L)'
;MKLQSLFKEEILTQSSLGGHASDVWLVHTISGEYVVRSSGVDESVEAPFLWVYRNLFGIELSHTYDIEETNIFLQQTTTKFFVPRVLSKGLIGERQFVVVEKAQGSSLNFLNKPVEMMEEFGRSIAEIHACEFNECGALNETYRYSLMDFPQKLSQAIRTLSSRYYFSNDAVTQRQSITAH
;
A
#
# COMPACT_ATOMS: atom_id res chain seq x y z
N MET A 1 8.65 5.72 20.04
CA MET A 1 7.17 5.76 20.02
C MET A 1 6.62 5.03 21.23
N LYS A 2 5.59 5.54 21.92
CA LYS A 2 4.94 4.87 23.06
C LYS A 2 3.71 4.10 22.55
N LEU A 3 3.83 2.79 22.35
CA LEU A 3 2.80 1.97 21.68
C LEU A 3 1.78 1.32 22.64
N GLN A 4 1.97 1.44 23.96
CA GLN A 4 1.18 0.73 24.97
C GLN A 4 -0.34 0.95 24.85
N SER A 5 -0.79 2.12 24.38
CA SER A 5 -2.21 2.41 24.21
C SER A 5 -2.90 1.55 23.14
N LEU A 6 -2.14 0.87 22.26
CA LEU A 6 -2.66 -0.02 21.23
C LEU A 6 -2.89 -1.46 21.74
N PHE A 7 -2.41 -1.78 22.94
CA PHE A 7 -2.43 -3.11 23.52
C PHE A 7 -3.15 -3.11 24.87
N LYS A 8 -4.00 -4.11 25.10
CA LYS A 8 -4.60 -4.35 26.42
C LYS A 8 -3.60 -4.96 27.40
N GLU A 9 -2.67 -5.75 26.87
CA GLU A 9 -1.59 -6.38 27.62
C GLU A 9 -0.36 -5.48 27.68
N GLU A 10 0.45 -5.67 28.71
CA GLU A 10 1.74 -4.99 28.84
C GLU A 10 2.68 -5.35 27.69
N ILE A 11 3.30 -4.32 27.09
CA ILE A 11 4.38 -4.50 26.13
C ILE A 11 5.65 -4.87 26.90
N LEU A 12 6.12 -6.09 26.70
CA LEU A 12 7.36 -6.59 27.31
C LEU A 12 8.59 -6.02 26.60
N THR A 13 8.58 -6.03 25.27
CA THR A 13 9.64 -5.42 24.44
C THR A 13 9.05 -4.82 23.17
N GLN A 14 9.73 -3.80 22.65
CA GLN A 14 9.44 -3.25 21.32
C GLN A 14 10.74 -2.85 20.61
N SER A 15 10.81 -3.10 19.31
CA SER A 15 11.92 -2.69 18.46
C SER A 15 11.42 -2.08 17.16
N SER A 16 12.10 -1.03 16.69
CA SER A 16 11.83 -0.48 15.35
C SER A 16 12.46 -1.41 14.32
N LEU A 17 11.69 -1.80 13.31
CA LEU A 17 12.18 -2.59 12.17
C LEU A 17 12.71 -1.69 11.04
N GLY A 18 12.56 -0.37 11.20
CA GLY A 18 12.76 0.59 10.11
C GLY A 18 11.65 0.49 9.05
N GLY A 19 11.67 1.42 8.11
CA GLY A 19 10.80 1.37 6.95
C GLY A 19 11.07 2.55 6.02
N HIS A 20 10.59 2.42 4.79
CA HIS A 20 10.72 3.47 3.78
C HIS A 20 9.55 4.45 3.93
N ALA A 21 8.36 4.07 3.44
CA ALA A 21 7.15 4.89 3.49
C ALA A 21 6.27 4.65 4.74
N SER A 22 6.74 3.86 5.70
CA SER A 22 6.00 3.54 6.92
C SER A 22 6.96 3.37 8.08
N ASP A 23 6.52 3.75 9.27
CA ASP A 23 7.18 3.33 10.49
C ASP A 23 6.62 1.98 10.94
N VAL A 24 7.52 1.05 11.24
CA VAL A 24 7.17 -0.34 11.57
C VAL A 24 7.90 -0.76 12.85
N TRP A 25 7.16 -1.39 13.75
CA TRP A 25 7.69 -1.92 15.00
C TRP A 25 7.33 -3.39 15.18
N LEU A 26 8.26 -4.15 15.72
CA LEU A 26 7.98 -5.45 16.32
C LEU A 26 7.65 -5.23 17.80
N VAL A 27 6.52 -5.74 18.25
CA VAL A 27 6.06 -5.64 19.63
C VAL A 27 5.88 -7.05 20.20
N HIS A 28 6.40 -7.26 21.40
CA HIS A 28 6.27 -8.51 22.15
C HIS A 28 5.45 -8.26 23.42
N THR A 29 4.46 -9.12 23.65
CA THR A 29 3.62 -9.16 24.85
C THR A 29 3.64 -10.57 25.43
N ILE A 30 2.87 -10.83 26.50
CA ILE A 30 2.77 -12.19 27.04
C ILE A 30 1.98 -13.13 26.11
N SER A 31 1.04 -12.61 25.31
CA SER A 31 0.29 -13.39 24.31
C SER A 31 1.03 -13.62 23.00
N GLY A 32 2.20 -13.00 22.79
CA GLY A 32 3.06 -13.24 21.64
C GLY A 32 3.57 -11.99 20.93
N GLU A 33 3.89 -12.15 19.64
CA GLU A 33 4.52 -11.13 18.80
C GLU A 33 3.57 -10.54 17.77
N TYR A 34 3.67 -9.21 17.60
CA TYR A 34 2.84 -8.43 16.70
C TYR A 34 3.67 -7.43 15.91
N VAL A 35 3.17 -7.05 14.74
CA VAL A 35 3.74 -5.96 13.95
C VAL A 35 2.83 -4.75 14.09
N VAL A 36 3.39 -3.61 14.49
CA VAL A 36 2.68 -2.33 14.49
C VAL A 36 3.15 -1.52 13.31
N ARG A 37 2.21 -0.94 12.55
CA ARG A 37 2.51 -0.10 11.38
C ARG A 37 1.80 1.24 11.47
N SER A 38 2.46 2.26 10.97
CA SER A 38 1.86 3.55 10.69
C SER A 38 2.48 4.16 9.43
N SER A 39 1.67 4.80 8.59
CA SER A 39 2.18 5.52 7.42
C SER A 39 3.12 6.64 7.84
N GLY A 40 4.26 6.76 7.16
CA GLY A 40 5.19 7.87 7.31
C GLY A 40 4.98 8.97 6.26
N VAL A 41 3.91 8.86 5.45
CA VAL A 41 3.62 9.80 4.37
C VAL A 41 3.02 11.08 4.93
N ASP A 42 3.62 12.21 4.58
CA ASP A 42 3.07 13.54 4.78
C ASP A 42 2.31 13.98 3.53
N GLU A 43 0.97 13.93 3.60
CA GLU A 43 0.06 14.31 2.51
C GLU A 43 0.02 15.82 2.23
N SER A 44 0.70 16.65 3.05
CA SER A 44 0.91 18.08 2.75
C SER A 44 2.00 18.31 1.71
N VAL A 45 2.88 17.33 1.51
CA VAL A 45 3.94 17.41 0.49
C VAL A 45 3.32 17.30 -0.90
N GLU A 46 3.57 18.30 -1.73
CA GLU A 46 3.11 18.27 -3.12
C GLU A 46 4.06 17.43 -3.98
N ALA A 47 3.65 16.19 -4.30
CA ALA A 47 4.43 15.28 -5.14
C ALA A 47 3.57 14.63 -6.23
N PRO A 48 4.10 14.44 -7.47
CA PRO A 48 3.38 13.79 -8.56
C PRO A 48 2.80 12.43 -8.16
N PHE A 49 3.57 11.63 -7.41
CA PHE A 49 3.18 10.31 -6.94
C PHE A 49 1.95 10.36 -6.01
N LEU A 50 1.95 11.24 -5.00
CA LEU A 50 0.83 11.39 -4.07
C LEU A 50 -0.42 11.91 -4.80
N TRP A 51 -0.25 12.82 -5.75
CA TRP A 51 -1.35 13.34 -6.55
C TRP A 51 -2.04 12.22 -7.33
N VAL A 52 -1.29 11.31 -7.97
CA VAL A 52 -1.88 10.18 -8.71
C VAL A 52 -2.65 9.25 -7.80
N TYR A 53 -2.07 8.85 -6.67
CA TYR A 53 -2.74 7.94 -5.73
C TYR A 53 -4.09 8.51 -5.29
N ARG A 54 -4.12 9.79 -4.92
CA ARG A 54 -5.35 10.46 -4.50
C ARG A 54 -6.36 10.63 -5.62
N ASN A 55 -5.95 11.09 -6.80
CA ASN A 55 -6.88 11.54 -7.84
C ASN A 55 -7.25 10.45 -8.86
N LEU A 56 -6.36 9.49 -9.13
CA LEU A 56 -6.62 8.40 -10.05
C LEU A 56 -7.15 7.15 -9.33
N PHE A 57 -6.68 6.89 -8.11
CA PHE A 57 -7.01 5.69 -7.35
C PHE A 57 -7.83 5.95 -6.09
N GLY A 58 -7.97 7.22 -5.65
CA GLY A 58 -8.70 7.54 -4.42
C GLY A 58 -7.99 7.10 -3.14
N ILE A 59 -6.69 6.85 -3.21
CA ILE A 59 -5.89 6.32 -2.09
C ILE A 59 -5.18 7.48 -1.40
N GLU A 60 -5.42 7.61 -0.09
CA GLU A 60 -4.64 8.48 0.79
C GLU A 60 -3.62 7.63 1.54
N LEU A 61 -2.33 7.79 1.24
CA LEU A 61 -1.30 6.93 1.78
C LEU A 61 -1.04 7.19 3.27
N SER A 62 -1.41 8.36 3.80
CA SER A 62 -1.41 8.60 5.25
C SER A 62 -2.48 7.80 6.00
N HIS A 63 -3.54 7.36 5.31
CA HIS A 63 -4.69 6.68 5.89
C HIS A 63 -4.37 5.20 6.16
N THR A 64 -3.65 4.96 7.27
CA THR A 64 -3.10 3.64 7.62
C THR A 64 -4.19 2.58 7.79
N TYR A 65 -5.40 2.97 8.17
CA TYR A 65 -6.51 2.02 8.39
C TYR A 65 -6.96 1.30 7.10
N ASP A 66 -6.74 1.88 5.92
CA ASP A 66 -7.13 1.28 4.63
C ASP A 66 -6.38 -0.03 4.31
N ILE A 67 -5.31 -0.32 5.03
CA ILE A 67 -4.61 -1.60 4.92
C ILE A 67 -5.49 -2.78 5.35
N GLU A 68 -6.49 -2.56 6.21
CA GLU A 68 -7.42 -3.62 6.61
C GLU A 68 -8.24 -4.11 5.42
N GLU A 69 -8.85 -3.20 4.66
CA GLU A 69 -9.62 -3.54 3.46
C GLU A 69 -8.75 -4.20 2.40
N THR A 70 -7.53 -3.69 2.21
CA THR A 70 -6.53 -4.31 1.32
C THR A 70 -6.20 -5.75 1.75
N ASN A 71 -5.97 -5.98 3.04
CA ASN A 71 -5.63 -7.30 3.56
C ASN A 71 -6.80 -8.28 3.46
N ILE A 72 -8.02 -7.84 3.79
CA ILE A 72 -9.25 -8.64 3.65
C ILE A 72 -9.44 -9.04 2.19
N PHE A 73 -9.34 -8.08 1.28
CA PHE A 73 -9.47 -8.33 -0.15
C PHE A 73 -8.42 -9.35 -0.65
N LEU A 74 -7.16 -9.20 -0.26
CA LEU A 74 -6.10 -10.13 -0.67
C LEU A 74 -6.30 -11.53 -0.08
N GLN A 75 -6.78 -11.65 1.17
CA GLN A 75 -7.11 -12.95 1.79
C GLN A 75 -8.24 -13.69 1.06
N GLN A 76 -9.19 -12.95 0.49
CA GLN A 76 -10.27 -13.52 -0.32
C GLN A 76 -9.79 -13.90 -1.72
N THR A 77 -8.72 -13.27 -2.20
CA THR A 77 -8.19 -13.41 -3.56
C THR A 77 -7.20 -14.56 -3.69
N THR A 78 -6.41 -14.85 -2.66
CA THR A 78 -5.37 -15.88 -2.72
C THR A 78 -5.21 -16.64 -1.42
N THR A 79 -4.89 -17.94 -1.53
CA THR A 79 -4.45 -18.79 -0.42
C THR A 79 -2.96 -19.11 -0.47
N LYS A 80 -2.26 -18.65 -1.52
CA LYS A 80 -0.84 -18.92 -1.75
C LYS A 80 0.10 -18.07 -0.89
N PHE A 81 -0.38 -16.90 -0.48
CA PHE A 81 0.36 -15.98 0.36
C PHE A 81 -0.29 -15.83 1.72
N PHE A 82 0.54 -15.79 2.76
CA PHE A 82 0.10 -15.28 4.04
C PHE A 82 -0.11 -13.77 3.92
N VAL A 83 -1.33 -13.32 4.20
CA VAL A 83 -1.70 -11.92 4.29
C VAL A 83 -2.08 -11.64 5.75
N PRO A 84 -1.38 -10.74 6.46
CA PRO A 84 -1.59 -10.55 7.89
C PRO A 84 -2.96 -9.93 8.18
N ARG A 85 -3.69 -10.45 9.17
CA ARG A 85 -4.92 -9.79 9.63
C ARG A 85 -4.59 -8.56 10.46
N VAL A 86 -5.42 -7.52 10.32
CA VAL A 86 -5.44 -6.40 11.26
C VAL A 86 -6.16 -6.87 12.53
N LEU A 87 -5.47 -6.75 13.66
CA LEU A 87 -5.94 -7.20 14.97
C LEU A 87 -6.54 -6.05 15.78
N SER A 88 -5.96 -4.86 15.65
CA SER A 88 -6.50 -3.64 16.24
C SER A 88 -6.04 -2.40 15.48
N LYS A 89 -6.79 -1.32 15.68
CA LYS A 89 -6.55 0.00 15.11
C LYS A 89 -6.55 1.02 16.26
N GLY A 90 -5.72 2.04 16.18
CA GLY A 90 -5.70 3.08 17.20
C GLY A 90 -4.98 4.34 16.78
N LEU A 91 -5.26 5.42 17.50
CA LEU A 91 -4.61 6.71 17.34
C LEU A 91 -3.59 6.94 18.44
N ILE A 92 -2.43 7.49 18.08
CA ILE A 92 -1.47 8.05 19.03
C ILE A 92 -1.21 9.49 18.58
N GLY A 93 -1.76 10.45 19.33
CA GLY A 93 -1.96 11.81 18.83
C GLY A 93 -2.99 11.78 17.69
N GLU A 94 -2.64 12.40 16.55
CA GLU A 94 -3.48 12.42 15.34
C GLU A 94 -3.12 11.31 14.34
N ARG A 95 -2.08 10.53 14.64
CA ARG A 95 -1.53 9.55 13.72
C ARG A 95 -2.18 8.18 13.90
N GLN A 96 -2.54 7.55 12.77
CA GLN A 96 -3.18 6.23 12.72
C GLN A 96 -2.16 5.10 12.81
N PHE A 97 -2.47 4.09 13.62
CA PHE A 97 -1.68 2.88 13.80
C PHE A 97 -2.55 1.65 13.63
N VAL A 98 -1.98 0.62 13.02
CA VAL A 98 -2.57 -0.72 12.97
C VAL A 98 -1.65 -1.70 13.68
N VAL A 99 -2.23 -2.62 14.43
CA VAL A 99 -1.55 -3.81 14.95
C VAL A 99 -1.99 -4.98 14.06
N VAL A 100 -1.03 -5.71 13.52
CA VAL A 100 -1.26 -6.83 12.61
C VAL A 100 -0.54 -8.08 13.06
N GLU A 101 -0.99 -9.22 12.56
CA GLU A 101 -0.31 -10.51 12.75
C GLU A 101 1.13 -10.46 12.24
N LYS A 102 2.06 -11.03 13.00
CA LYS A 102 3.41 -11.29 12.53
C LYS A 102 3.40 -12.53 11.64
N ALA A 103 3.86 -12.39 10.41
CA ALA A 103 4.12 -13.53 9.53
C ALA A 103 5.16 -14.47 10.16
N GLN A 104 4.84 -15.76 10.20
CA GLN A 104 5.77 -16.78 10.68
C GLN A 104 6.85 -17.08 9.63
N GLY A 105 8.04 -17.42 10.09
CA GLY A 105 9.19 -17.72 9.23
C GLY A 105 10.27 -16.65 9.24
N SER A 106 11.17 -16.72 8.27
CA SER A 106 12.34 -15.83 8.15
C SER A 106 12.39 -15.20 6.77
N SER A 107 12.96 -13.99 6.68
CA SER A 107 13.23 -13.35 5.40
C SER A 107 14.04 -14.28 4.49
N LEU A 108 13.54 -14.49 3.28
CA LEU A 108 14.20 -15.32 2.29
C LEU A 108 15.03 -14.44 1.35
N ASN A 109 16.29 -14.82 1.12
CA ASN A 109 17.07 -14.27 0.01
C ASN A 109 16.88 -15.19 -1.21
N PHE A 110 16.47 -14.63 -2.35
CA PHE A 110 16.21 -15.37 -3.58
C PHE A 110 17.48 -15.77 -4.35
N LEU A 111 18.64 -15.21 -4.00
CA LEU A 111 19.90 -15.59 -4.63
C LEU A 111 20.21 -17.08 -4.40
N ASN A 112 20.57 -17.79 -5.47
CA ASN A 112 20.91 -19.22 -5.48
C ASN A 112 19.79 -20.16 -4.98
N LYS A 113 18.53 -19.75 -5.11
CA LYS A 113 17.39 -20.62 -4.84
C LYS A 113 17.04 -21.49 -6.06
N PRO A 114 16.41 -22.66 -5.85
CA PRO A 114 15.96 -23.51 -6.95
C PRO A 114 15.03 -22.74 -7.89
N VAL A 115 15.10 -23.02 -9.19
CA VAL A 115 14.30 -22.34 -10.22
C VAL A 115 12.81 -22.55 -9.97
N GLU A 116 12.44 -23.73 -9.50
CA GLU A 116 11.06 -24.14 -9.19
C GLU A 116 10.43 -23.23 -8.13
N MET A 117 11.24 -22.65 -7.23
CA MET A 117 10.77 -21.70 -6.24
C MET A 117 10.38 -20.36 -6.88
N MET A 118 11.14 -19.88 -7.87
CA MET A 118 10.78 -18.68 -8.62
C MET A 118 9.54 -18.91 -9.48
N GLU A 119 9.43 -20.10 -10.08
CA GLU A 119 8.26 -20.49 -10.87
C GLU A 119 6.98 -20.51 -10.02
N GLU A 120 7.02 -21.11 -8.84
CA GLU A 120 5.85 -21.14 -7.94
C GLU A 120 5.52 -19.75 -7.39
N PHE A 121 6.53 -18.92 -7.09
CA PHE A 121 6.30 -17.54 -6.70
C PHE A 121 5.62 -16.75 -7.83
N GLY A 122 6.10 -16.88 -9.07
CA GLY A 122 5.51 -16.26 -10.24
C GLY A 122 4.06 -16.73 -10.47
N ARG A 123 3.80 -18.03 -10.35
CA ARG A 123 2.44 -18.60 -10.44
C ARG A 123 1.52 -18.00 -9.39
N SER A 124 1.99 -17.91 -8.15
CA SER A 124 1.20 -17.38 -7.03
C SER A 124 0.81 -15.91 -7.26
N ILE A 125 1.72 -15.08 -7.81
CA ILE A 125 1.40 -13.69 -8.17
C ILE A 125 0.44 -13.63 -9.37
N ALA A 126 0.63 -14.49 -10.37
CA ALA A 126 -0.24 -14.54 -11.54
C ALA A 126 -1.70 -14.88 -11.17
N GLU A 127 -1.92 -15.73 -10.16
CA GLU A 127 -3.26 -16.04 -9.64
C GLU A 127 -3.97 -14.80 -9.11
N ILE A 128 -3.28 -13.92 -8.38
CA ILE A 128 -3.85 -12.64 -7.90
C ILE A 128 -4.24 -11.75 -9.09
N HIS A 129 -3.38 -11.67 -10.11
CA HIS A 129 -3.61 -10.84 -11.28
C HIS A 129 -4.67 -11.39 -12.24
N ALA A 130 -4.99 -12.69 -12.16
CA ALA A 130 -6.02 -13.31 -12.97
C ALA A 130 -7.44 -12.91 -12.54
N CYS A 131 -7.58 -12.27 -11.37
CA CYS A 131 -8.87 -11.75 -10.94
C CYS A 131 -9.34 -10.60 -11.85
N GLU A 132 -10.58 -10.71 -12.30
CA GLU A 132 -11.22 -9.72 -13.15
C GLU A 132 -11.97 -8.68 -12.31
N PHE A 133 -11.87 -7.41 -12.73
CA PHE A 133 -12.51 -6.29 -12.06
C PHE A 133 -13.24 -5.43 -13.10
N ASN A 134 -14.42 -4.95 -12.74
CA ASN A 134 -15.18 -4.03 -13.57
C ASN A 134 -15.06 -2.57 -13.13
N GLU A 135 -14.32 -2.34 -12.04
CA GLU A 135 -14.18 -1.04 -11.39
C GLU A 135 -12.73 -0.78 -10.99
N CYS A 136 -12.38 0.49 -10.83
CA CYS A 136 -11.10 0.97 -10.35
C CYS A 136 -11.32 1.93 -9.17
N GLY A 137 -10.35 2.01 -8.26
CA GLY A 137 -10.38 2.92 -7.13
C GLY A 137 -10.08 2.23 -5.80
N ALA A 138 -10.36 2.92 -4.70
CA ALA A 138 -9.99 2.51 -3.35
C ALA A 138 -10.92 1.43 -2.80
N LEU A 139 -10.35 0.42 -2.13
CA LEU A 139 -11.11 -0.70 -1.56
C LEU A 139 -12.01 -0.31 -0.39
N ASN A 140 -11.79 0.86 0.21
CA ASN A 140 -12.66 1.42 1.26
C ASN A 140 -13.90 2.14 0.71
N GLU A 141 -14.19 2.00 -0.60
CA GLU A 141 -15.35 2.55 -1.30
C GLU A 141 -15.46 4.08 -1.31
N THR A 142 -14.44 4.80 -0.83
CA THR A 142 -14.45 6.27 -0.82
C THR A 142 -14.37 6.87 -2.23
N TYR A 143 -13.80 6.12 -3.18
CA TYR A 143 -13.70 6.51 -4.58
C TYR A 143 -13.62 5.26 -5.46
N ARG A 144 -14.63 5.09 -6.30
CA ARG A 144 -14.72 4.02 -7.32
C ARG A 144 -15.25 4.58 -8.63
N TYR A 145 -14.87 3.96 -9.74
CA TYR A 145 -15.41 4.26 -11.07
C TYR A 145 -15.27 3.05 -11.97
N SER A 146 -16.01 3.02 -13.09
CA SER A 146 -15.94 1.91 -14.03
C SER A 146 -14.55 1.76 -14.62
N LEU A 147 -14.08 0.53 -14.77
CA LEU A 147 -12.84 0.24 -15.49
C LEU A 147 -12.86 0.81 -16.92
N MET A 148 -14.04 0.93 -17.54
CA MET A 148 -14.22 1.54 -18.85
C MET A 148 -13.80 3.02 -18.89
N ASP A 149 -13.87 3.73 -17.77
CA ASP A 149 -13.49 5.14 -17.67
C ASP A 149 -11.98 5.31 -17.40
N PHE A 150 -11.27 4.22 -17.07
CA PHE A 150 -9.85 4.26 -16.70
C PHE A 150 -8.95 4.89 -17.76
N PRO A 151 -9.04 4.55 -19.06
CA PRO A 151 -8.18 5.14 -20.09
C PRO A 151 -8.31 6.67 -20.16
N GLN A 152 -9.53 7.18 -20.05
CA GLN A 152 -9.78 8.63 -20.08
C GLN A 152 -9.23 9.30 -18.82
N LYS A 153 -9.49 8.74 -17.64
CA LYS A 153 -8.97 9.26 -16.37
C LYS A 153 -7.44 9.24 -16.32
N LEU A 154 -6.81 8.18 -16.82
CA LEU A 154 -5.35 8.09 -16.93
C LEU A 154 -4.80 9.15 -17.87
N SER A 155 -5.41 9.34 -19.05
CA SER A 155 -4.99 10.39 -19.99
C SER A 155 -5.06 11.78 -19.36
N GLN A 156 -6.15 12.08 -18.65
CA GLN A 156 -6.31 13.33 -17.92
C GLN A 156 -5.30 13.49 -16.79
N ALA A 157 -5.02 12.41 -16.04
CA ALA A 157 -4.01 12.40 -15.00
C ALA A 157 -2.62 12.72 -15.58
N ILE A 158 -2.21 12.06 -16.67
CA ILE A 158 -0.93 12.32 -17.33
C ILE A 158 -0.83 13.78 -17.78
N ARG A 159 -1.86 14.33 -18.44
CA ARG A 159 -1.89 15.75 -18.85
C ARG A 159 -1.71 16.68 -17.65
N THR A 160 -2.44 16.42 -16.57
CA THR A 160 -2.38 17.21 -15.34
C THR A 160 -0.99 17.14 -14.69
N LEU A 161 -0.39 15.96 -14.63
CA LEU A 161 0.94 15.78 -14.07
C LEU A 161 1.99 16.54 -14.89
N SER A 162 1.95 16.40 -16.21
CA SER A 162 2.86 17.12 -17.10
C SER A 162 2.73 18.63 -16.94
N SER A 163 1.50 19.17 -16.92
CA SER A 163 1.29 20.62 -16.78
C SER A 163 1.63 21.14 -15.39
N ARG A 164 1.42 20.34 -14.33
CA ARG A 164 1.59 20.78 -12.94
C ARG A 164 3.03 20.62 -12.45
N TYR A 165 3.72 19.54 -12.85
CA TYR A 165 5.01 19.17 -12.29
C TYR A 165 6.17 19.19 -13.29
N TYR A 166 5.87 19.21 -14.59
CA TYR A 166 6.89 19.08 -15.64
C TYR A 166 6.78 20.16 -16.73
N PHE A 167 6.09 21.28 -16.45
CA PHE A 167 5.82 22.35 -17.41
C PHE A 167 7.09 22.95 -18.03
N SER A 168 8.20 22.98 -17.30
CA SER A 168 9.49 23.52 -17.74
C SER A 168 10.44 22.45 -18.29
N ASN A 169 9.97 21.24 -18.57
CA ASN A 169 10.79 20.15 -19.08
C ASN A 169 10.52 19.94 -20.58
N ASP A 170 11.35 20.55 -21.43
CA ASP A 170 11.16 20.62 -22.89
C ASP A 170 10.90 19.26 -23.56
N ALA A 171 11.47 18.17 -23.02
CA ALA A 171 11.26 16.81 -23.53
C ALA A 171 9.83 16.27 -23.34
N VAL A 172 9.10 16.77 -22.33
CA VAL A 172 7.72 16.37 -22.01
C VAL A 172 6.72 17.21 -22.79
N THR A 173 6.98 18.51 -22.95
CA THR A 173 6.07 19.46 -23.60
C THR A 173 5.92 19.19 -25.11
N GLN A 174 6.99 18.75 -25.79
CA GLN A 174 6.95 18.46 -27.24
C GLN A 174 6.15 17.21 -27.63
N ARG A 175 5.91 16.27 -26.71
CA ARG A 175 5.13 15.05 -27.00
C ARG A 175 3.62 15.25 -26.88
N GLN A 176 3.18 16.27 -26.14
CA GLN A 176 1.75 16.57 -25.97
C GLN A 176 1.13 17.25 -27.20
N SER A 177 1.94 17.92 -28.02
CA SER A 177 1.49 18.59 -29.26
C SER A 177 1.31 17.64 -30.45
N ILE A 178 1.83 16.40 -30.38
CA ILE A 178 1.76 15.44 -31.49
C ILE A 178 0.45 14.62 -31.47
N THR A 179 -0.26 14.56 -30.34
CA THR A 179 -1.51 13.76 -30.18
C THR A 179 -2.80 14.56 -30.36
N ALA A 180 -2.71 15.81 -30.86
CA ALA A 180 -3.86 16.70 -31.07
C ALA A 180 -4.30 16.83 -32.55
N HIS A 181 -3.93 15.86 -33.40
CA HIS A 181 -4.37 15.77 -34.80
C HIS A 181 -5.09 14.46 -35.07
#